data_AF-A0A852EY36-F1
#
_entry.id   AF-A0A852EY36-F1
#
_cell.length_a   1.000
_cell.length_b   1.000
_cell.length_c   1.000
_cell.angle_alpha   90.00
_cell.angle_beta   90.00
_cell.angle_gamma   90.00
#
_symmetry.space_group_name_H-M   'P 1'
#
loop_
_entity.id
_entity.type
_entity.pdbx_description
1 polymer ?
#
loop_
_entity_poly.entity_id
_entity_poly.type
_entity_poly.pdbx_seq_one_letter_code
_entity_poly.pdbx_strand_id
1 'polypeptide(L)' 'EPPPQPGVLTVPGDASGAILGGLHPWSRYRLQVLVFNGRGAGPPSAEIRFHTPEGGETPPSPKR' A
#
# COMPACT_ATOMS: atom_id res chain seq x y z
N GLU A 1 14.84 10.31 12.64
CA GLU A 1 14.49 10.14 11.22
C GLU A 1 13.08 10.67 11.01
N PRO A 2 12.79 11.50 9.99
CA PRO A 2 11.40 11.85 9.68
C PRO A 2 10.63 10.56 9.35
N PRO A 3 9.34 10.46 9.75
CA PRO A 3 8.55 9.28 9.47
C PRO A 3 8.47 9.04 7.95
N PRO A 4 8.48 7.78 7.50
CA PRO A 4 8.42 7.46 6.08
C PRO A 4 7.12 8.01 5.49
N GLN A 5 7.23 8.88 4.49
CA GLN A 5 6.07 9.44 3.81
C GLN A 5 5.32 8.27 3.14
N PRO A 6 4.08 7.95 3.56
CA PRO A 6 3.31 6.90 2.91
C PRO A 6 3.13 7.28 1.43
N GLY A 7 3.62 6.45 0.52
CA GLY A 7 3.51 6.70 -0.91
C GLY A 7 2.04 6.76 -1.31
N VAL A 8 1.57 7.92 -1.75
CA VAL A 8 0.26 8.00 -2.42
C VAL A 8 0.45 7.46 -3.84
N LEU A 9 -0.32 6.44 -4.20
CA LEU A 9 -0.31 5.86 -5.54
C LEU A 9 -1.66 6.14 -6.21
N THR A 10 -1.62 6.85 -7.32
CA THR A 10 -2.78 7.04 -8.21
C THR A 10 -2.78 5.95 -9.28
N VAL A 11 -3.93 5.32 -9.48
CA VAL A 11 -4.12 4.25 -10.46
C VAL A 11 -5.26 4.59 -11.42
N PRO A 12 -5.28 4.03 -12.65
CA PRO A 12 -6.44 4.12 -13.53
C PRO A 12 -7.71 3.59 -12.86
N GLY A 13 -8.86 4.20 -13.16
CA GLY A 13 -10.14 3.84 -12.51
C GLY A 13 -10.67 2.45 -12.88
N ASP A 14 -10.17 1.85 -13.96
CA ASP A 14 -10.47 0.51 -14.44
C ASP A 14 -9.45 -0.55 -13.98
N ALA A 15 -8.43 -0.16 -13.21
CA ALA A 15 -7.45 -1.09 -12.66
C ALA A 15 -8.05 -1.94 -11.53
N SER A 16 -7.76 -3.24 -11.54
CA SER A 16 -8.16 -4.17 -10.47
C SER A 16 -7.11 -4.32 -9.36
N GLY A 17 -5.93 -3.72 -9.51
CA GLY A 17 -4.87 -3.77 -8.52
C GLY A 17 -3.65 -2.92 -8.88
N ALA A 18 -2.76 -2.71 -7.90
CA ALA A 18 -1.51 -1.98 -8.07
C ALA A 18 -0.46 -2.39 -7.03
N ILE A 19 0.81 -2.06 -7.30
CA ILE A 19 1.94 -2.35 -6.42
C ILE A 19 2.35 -1.07 -5.69
N LEU A 20 2.26 -1.09 -4.37
CA LEU A 20 2.73 -0.01 -3.51
C LEU A 20 4.17 -0.30 -3.05
N GLY A 21 5.14 0.40 -3.64
CA GLY A 21 6.57 0.31 -3.30
C GLY A 21 7.01 1.31 -2.22
N GLY A 22 8.31 1.35 -1.92
CA GLY A 22 8.92 2.34 -1.02
C GLY A 22 8.55 2.18 0.46
N LEU A 23 7.98 1.03 0.83
CA LEU A 23 7.67 0.74 2.22
C LEU A 23 8.94 0.32 2.98
N HIS A 24 9.06 0.80 4.22
CA HIS A 24 10.20 0.51 5.07
C HIS A 24 10.05 -0.91 5.61
N PRO A 25 11.12 -1.70 5.69
CA PRO A 25 11.06 -3.01 6.34
C PRO A 25 10.67 -2.92 7.82
N TRP A 26 10.18 -4.03 8.37
CA TRP A 26 9.81 -4.17 9.80
C TRP A 26 8.90 -3.04 10.32
N SER A 27 7.99 -2.56 9.48
CA SER A 27 7.18 -1.35 9.75
C SER A 27 5.69 -1.63 9.66
N ARG A 28 4.91 -0.88 10.46
CA ARG A 28 3.44 -0.98 10.50
C ARG A 28 2.81 0.11 9.64
N TYR A 29 1.89 -0.28 8.77
CA TYR A 29 1.19 0.62 7.88
C TYR A 29 -0.33 0.54 8.03
N ARG A 30 -0.98 1.66 7.72
CA ARG A 30 -2.42 1.79 7.51
C ARG A 30 -2.64 2.20 6.06
N LEU A 31 -3.51 1.48 5.35
CA LEU A 31 -3.85 1.73 3.95
C LEU A 31 -5.34 2.01 3.83
N GLN A 32 -5.67 3.04 3.04
CA GLN A 32 -7.02 3.35 2.60
C GLN A 32 -6.98 3.64 1.10
N VAL A 33 -8.02 3.24 0.39
CA VAL A 33 -8.20 3.53 -1.04
C VAL A 33 -9.31 4.55 -1.17
N LEU A 34 -9.09 5.58 -1.99
CA LEU A 34 -10.09 6.59 -2.29
C LEU A 34 -10.24 6.68 -3.81
N VAL A 35 -11.45 6.94 -4.28
CA VAL A 35 -11.71 7.31 -5.67
C VAL A 35 -11.79 8.82 -5.78
N PHE A 36 -11.31 9.41 -6.86
CA PHE A 36 -11.46 10.84 -7.10
C PHE A 36 -11.75 11.13 -8.57
N ASN A 37 -12.36 12.28 -8.85
CA ASN A 37 -12.59 12.80 -10.18
C ASN A 37 -12.38 14.32 -10.21
N GLY A 38 -12.70 14.98 -11.32
CA GLY A 38 -12.54 16.44 -11.45
C GLY A 38 -13.36 17.29 -10.48
N ARG A 39 -14.34 16.71 -9.76
CA ARG A 39 -15.08 17.39 -8.68
C ARG A 39 -14.43 17.23 -7.32
N GLY A 40 -13.67 16.16 -7.09
CA GLY A 40 -13.01 15.89 -5.81
C GLY A 40 -12.87 14.40 -5.49
N ALA A 41 -12.44 14.12 -4.25
CA ALA A 41 -12.32 12.78 -3.71
C ALA A 41 -13.62 12.29 -3.06
N GLY A 42 -13.93 11.02 -3.29
CA GLY A 42 -14.96 10.29 -2.57
C GLY A 42 -14.48 9.85 -1.17
N PRO A 43 -15.36 9.19 -0.40
CA PRO A 43 -15.00 8.68 0.91
C PRO A 43 -13.89 7.61 0.81
N PRO A 44 -13.01 7.50 1.82
CA PRO A 44 -12.02 6.43 1.87
C PRO A 44 -12.71 5.08 2.11
N SER A 45 -12.07 4.01 1.62
CA SER A 45 -12.39 2.64 1.98
C SER A 45 -12.20 2.39 3.49
N ALA A 46 -12.63 1.20 3.93
CA ALA A 46 -12.20 0.67 5.22
C ALA A 46 -10.65 0.63 5.30
N GLU A 47 -10.13 0.87 6.51
CA GLU A 47 -8.70 0.85 6.79
C GLU A 47 -8.16 -0.59 6.82
N ILE A 48 -7.06 -0.82 6.12
CA ILE A 48 -6.30 -2.06 6.16
C ILE A 48 -5.04 -1.81 6.98
N ARG A 49 -4.77 -2.67 7.96
CA ARG A 49 -3.54 -2.63 8.78
C ARG A 49 -2.64 -3.79 8.39
N PHE A 50 -1.38 -3.50 8.09
CA PHE A 50 -0.42 -4.53 7.71
C PHE A 50 1.00 -4.22 8.19
N HIS A 51 1.85 -5.24 8.13
CA HIS A 51 3.25 -5.18 8.50
C HIS A 51 4.11 -5.52 7.28
N THR A 52 5.20 -4.79 7.09
CA THR A 52 6.24 -5.16 6.14
C THR A 52 7.24 -6.14 6.76
N PRO A 53 7.76 -7.11 5.99
CA PRO A 53 8.85 -7.98 6.43
C PRO A 53 10.13 -7.19 6.72
N GLU A 54 11.09 -7.80 7.42
CA GLU A 54 12.38 -7.20 7.82
C GLU A 54 13.35 -6.92 6.65
N GLY A 55 13.06 -7.43 5.44
CA GLY A 55 13.90 -7.19 4.27
C GLY A 55 15.18 -8.03 4.30
N GLY A 56 14.99 -9.35 4.34
CA GLY A 56 16.00 -10.37 4.12
C GLY A 56 15.33 -11.55 3.41
N GLU A 57 16.07 -12.21 2.52
CA GLU A 57 15.68 -13.31 1.63
C GLU A 57 14.36 -14.02 2.02
N THR A 58 13.35 -13.94 1.15
CA THR A 58 12.13 -14.75 1.29
C THR A 58 12.51 -16.21 1.53
N PRO A 59 11.98 -16.89 2.57
CA PRO A 59 12.01 -18.35 2.60
C PRO A 59 11.37 -18.85 1.30
N PRO A 60 11.95 -19.83 0.59
CA PRO A 60 11.39 -20.30 -0.67
C PRO A 60 9.94 -20.70 -0.44
N SER A 61 9.03 -20.16 -1.26
CA SER A 61 7.61 -20.54 -1.27
C SER A 61 7.50 -22.06 -1.27
N PRO A 62 6.59 -22.66 -0.47
CA PRO A 62 6.43 -24.11 -0.47
C PRO A 62 6.01 -24.52 -1.89
N LYS A 63 6.84 -25.35 -2.53
CA LYS A 63 6.47 -25.98 -3.80
C LYS A 63 5.26 -26.85 -3.53
N ARG A 64 4.18 -26.57 -4.26
CA ARG A 64 2.98 -27.39 -4.29
C ARG A 64 3.26 -28.74 -4.94
#